data_AF-A0A1C5LP95-F1
#
_entry.id   AF-A0A1C5LP95-F1
#
_cell.length_a   1.000
_cell.length_b   1.000
_cell.length_c   1.000
_cell.angle_alpha   90.00
_cell.angle_beta   90.00
_cell.angle_gamma   90.00
#
_symmetry.space_group_name_H-M   'P 1'
#
loop_
_entity.id
_entity.type
_entity.pdbx_description
1 polymer ?
#
loop_
_entity_poly.entity_id
_entity_poly.type
_entity_poly.pdbx_seq_one_letter_code
_entity_poly.pdbx_strand_id
1 'polypeptide(L)'
;MGKVILTAVITLDGYLANSSRKASEWLGGDRYGIGKMKAAAHVLTPDTPLTMLPDWLERSPYGMVYLIEAATSTAGMVNGLIRMRLIDEMVIHTIPVVAGGGCRLFHPMLPEDTFECRSVRMYKDGTVRAVYGRGGNPRKTGVSVFAYVFGRLFRVLIPNRKEEEIYPSEYKL
;
A
#
# COMPACT_ATOMS: atom_id res chain seq x y z
N MET A 1 8.06 -15.58 -8.83
CA MET A 1 7.18 -14.66 -9.58
C MET A 1 7.29 -13.27 -8.97
N GLY A 2 7.13 -12.24 -9.79
CA GLY A 2 7.04 -10.86 -9.33
C GLY A 2 5.74 -10.59 -8.57
N LYS A 3 5.76 -9.54 -7.74
CA LYS A 3 4.64 -9.11 -6.91
C LYS A 3 4.27 -7.66 -7.23
N VAL A 4 2.98 -7.33 -7.28
CA VAL A 4 2.53 -5.94 -7.37
C VAL A 4 2.05 -5.44 -6.01
N ILE A 5 2.60 -4.30 -5.58
CA ILE A 5 2.25 -3.62 -4.35
C ILE A 5 1.61 -2.27 -4.70
N LEU A 6 0.42 -2.04 -4.15
CA LEU A 6 -0.22 -0.73 -4.13
C LEU A 6 0.13 -0.02 -2.83
N THR A 7 0.58 1.24 -2.90
CA THR A 7 0.66 2.11 -1.73
C THR A 7 -0.24 3.33 -1.92
N ALA A 8 -0.95 3.73 -0.87
CA ALA A 8 -1.89 4.86 -0.94
C ALA A 8 -1.91 5.64 0.38
N VAL A 9 -2.19 6.94 0.27
CA VAL A 9 -2.59 7.78 1.40
C VAL A 9 -4.02 8.27 1.13
N ILE A 10 -4.95 7.92 2.01
CA ILE A 10 -6.38 8.19 1.85
C ILE A 10 -6.98 8.86 3.07
N THR A 11 -8.07 9.58 2.87
CA THR A 11 -8.94 10.09 3.93
C THR A 11 -9.81 8.98 4.53
N LEU A 12 -10.43 9.26 5.69
CA LEU A 12 -11.35 8.34 6.38
C LEU A 12 -12.52 7.89 5.48
N ASP A 13 -12.99 8.78 4.60
CA ASP A 13 -14.07 8.55 3.64
C ASP A 13 -13.60 8.01 2.27
N GLY A 14 -12.32 7.62 2.16
CA GLY A 14 -11.80 6.82 1.04
C GLY A 14 -11.31 7.60 -0.18
N TYR A 15 -11.10 8.91 -0.06
CA TYR A 15 -10.52 9.73 -1.13
C TYR A 15 -8.99 9.78 -1.02
N LEU A 16 -8.31 9.82 -2.17
CA LEU A 16 -6.87 10.04 -2.23
C LEU A 16 -6.52 11.38 -1.61
N ALA A 17 -5.51 11.40 -0.74
CA ALA A 17 -5.15 12.62 -0.01
C ALA A 17 -4.73 13.76 -0.94
N ASN A 18 -4.18 13.46 -2.12
CA ASN A 18 -3.76 14.47 -3.10
C ASN A 18 -4.94 15.06 -3.91
N SER A 19 -6.17 14.61 -3.64
CA SER A 19 -7.38 15.10 -4.31
C SER A 19 -8.19 16.12 -3.49
N SER A 20 -7.76 16.42 -2.26
CA SER A 20 -8.38 17.41 -1.38
C SER A 20 -7.32 18.37 -0.84
N ARG A 21 -7.64 19.67 -0.78
CA ARG A 21 -6.72 20.68 -0.23
C ARG A 21 -6.31 20.36 1.20
N LYS A 22 -7.29 20.10 2.08
CA LYS A 22 -7.04 19.76 3.49
C LYS A 22 -6.27 18.45 3.66
N ALA A 23 -6.55 17.45 2.83
CA ALA A 23 -5.84 16.18 2.88
C ALA A 23 -4.42 16.27 2.31
N SER A 24 -4.19 17.14 1.32
CA SER A 24 -2.87 17.29 0.68
C SER A 24 -1.79 17.85 1.61
N GLU A 25 -2.18 18.58 2.66
CA GLU A 25 -1.29 19.05 3.73
C GLU A 25 -0.59 17.87 4.46
N TRP A 26 -1.13 16.66 4.34
CA TRP A 26 -0.58 15.42 4.90
C TRP A 26 0.46 14.72 4.00
N LEU A 27 0.71 15.21 2.78
CA LEU A 27 1.62 14.55 1.82
C LEU A 27 3.06 15.07 1.80
N GLY A 28 3.38 16.14 2.53
CA GLY A 28 4.75 16.67 2.61
C GLY A 28 5.80 15.66 3.13
N GLY A 29 6.97 15.63 2.49
CA GLY A 29 8.13 14.80 2.88
C GLY A 29 7.93 13.30 2.65
N ASP A 30 8.87 12.47 3.12
CA ASP A 30 8.76 10.99 3.07
C ASP A 30 8.18 10.41 4.37
N ARG A 31 7.11 11.03 4.88
CA ARG A 31 6.48 10.66 6.17
C ARG A 31 6.02 9.20 6.23
N TYR A 32 5.59 8.68 5.08
CA TYR A 32 5.04 7.34 4.94
C TYR A 32 6.05 6.31 4.43
N GLY A 33 7.31 6.72 4.20
CA GLY A 33 8.36 5.85 3.66
C GLY A 33 8.14 5.42 2.21
N ILE A 34 7.27 6.10 1.47
CA ILE A 34 6.96 5.80 0.06
C ILE A 34 8.19 6.04 -0.82
N GLY A 35 9.00 7.07 -0.52
CA GLY A 35 10.25 7.34 -1.22
C GLY A 35 11.23 6.16 -1.11
N LYS A 36 11.39 5.61 0.10
CA LYS A 36 12.19 4.40 0.32
C LYS A 36 11.63 3.18 -0.41
N MET A 37 10.30 3.01 -0.44
CA MET A 37 9.68 1.91 -1.19
C MET A 37 9.94 2.04 -2.70
N LYS A 38 9.82 3.24 -3.26
CA LYS A 38 10.12 3.51 -4.68
C LYS A 38 11.58 3.23 -5.03
N ALA A 39 12.51 3.56 -4.14
CA ALA A 39 13.93 3.28 -4.36
C ALA A 39 14.27 1.77 -4.36
N ALA A 40 13.42 0.94 -3.74
CA ALA A 40 13.65 -0.50 -3.59
C ALA A 40 12.79 -1.38 -4.54
N ALA A 41 11.98 -0.77 -5.41
CA ALA A 41 11.03 -1.48 -6.27
C ALA A 41 11.01 -0.91 -7.69
N HIS A 42 10.50 -1.69 -8.64
CA HIS A 42 10.21 -1.21 -9.98
C HIS A 42 8.92 -0.39 -9.96
N VAL A 43 9.02 0.92 -10.14
CA VAL A 43 7.87 1.82 -10.07
C VAL A 43 7.04 1.72 -11.34
N LEU A 44 5.76 1.40 -11.17
CA LEU A 44 4.76 1.43 -12.23
C LEU A 44 4.30 2.87 -12.47
N THR A 45 4.30 3.27 -13.73
CA THR A 45 3.85 4.59 -14.20
C THR A 45 2.59 4.45 -15.07
N PRO A 46 1.82 5.53 -15.29
CA PRO A 46 0.67 5.50 -16.19
C PRO A 46 0.98 4.99 -17.61
N ASP A 47 2.23 5.16 -18.08
CA ASP A 47 2.69 4.69 -19.39
C ASP A 47 3.08 3.21 -19.41
N THR A 48 3.05 2.53 -18.26
CA THR A 48 3.36 1.10 -18.18
C THR A 48 2.23 0.29 -18.83
N PRO A 49 2.51 -0.52 -19.88
CA PRO A 49 1.50 -1.30 -20.58
C PRO A 49 0.92 -2.39 -19.67
N LEU A 50 -0.25 -2.14 -19.12
CA LEU A 50 -0.95 -3.04 -18.21
C LEU A 50 -1.20 -4.44 -18.78
N THR A 51 -1.35 -4.56 -20.09
CA THR A 51 -1.57 -5.84 -20.80
C THR A 51 -0.35 -6.74 -20.79
N MET A 52 0.86 -6.18 -20.70
CA MET A 52 2.13 -6.94 -20.67
C MET A 52 2.56 -7.30 -19.24
N LEU A 53 1.98 -6.61 -18.24
CA LEU A 53 2.38 -6.78 -16.84
C LEU A 53 2.20 -8.22 -16.32
N PRO A 54 1.13 -8.97 -16.66
CA PRO A 54 1.02 -10.38 -16.25
C PRO A 54 2.23 -11.22 -16.68
N ASP A 55 2.61 -11.15 -17.96
CA ASP A 55 3.76 -11.87 -18.50
C ASP A 55 5.07 -11.46 -17.81
N TRP A 56 5.22 -10.16 -17.55
CA TRP A 56 6.39 -9.65 -16.81
C TRP A 56 6.44 -10.21 -15.39
N LEU A 57 5.30 -10.27 -14.68
CA LEU A 57 5.24 -10.83 -13.33
C LEU A 57 5.58 -12.34 -13.33
N GLU A 58 5.15 -13.08 -14.34
CA GLU A 58 5.46 -14.50 -14.48
C GLU A 58 6.94 -14.75 -14.76
N ARG A 59 7.53 -13.98 -15.68
CA ARG A 59 8.92 -14.11 -16.11
C ARG A 59 9.92 -13.43 -15.18
N SER A 60 9.44 -12.61 -14.25
CA SER A 60 10.28 -11.88 -13.31
C SER A 60 11.11 -12.82 -12.43
N PRO A 61 12.38 -12.47 -12.17
CA PRO A 61 13.16 -13.12 -11.13
C PRO A 61 12.38 -13.21 -9.82
N TYR A 62 12.64 -14.27 -9.08
CA TYR A 62 12.01 -14.49 -7.79
C TYR A 62 12.24 -13.28 -6.86
N GLY A 63 11.16 -12.75 -6.27
CA GLY A 63 11.24 -11.64 -5.32
C GLY A 63 11.23 -10.25 -5.94
N MET A 64 11.06 -10.10 -7.25
CA MET A 64 10.88 -8.77 -7.86
C MET A 64 9.57 -8.11 -7.39
N VAL A 65 9.67 -6.83 -7.08
CA VAL A 65 8.55 -6.02 -6.60
C VAL A 65 8.26 -4.89 -7.59
N TYR A 66 7.02 -4.85 -8.04
CA TYR A 66 6.45 -3.74 -8.79
C TYR A 66 5.62 -2.89 -7.82
N LEU A 67 5.86 -1.59 -7.80
CA LEU A 67 5.19 -0.67 -6.88
C LEU A 67 4.38 0.36 -7.66
N ILE A 68 3.12 0.53 -7.31
CA ILE A 68 2.31 1.66 -7.75
C ILE A 68 1.89 2.50 -6.55
N GLU A 69 2.14 3.81 -6.62
CA GLU A 69 1.58 4.78 -5.68
C GLU A 69 0.26 5.30 -6.22
N ALA A 70 -0.79 5.26 -5.39
CA ALA A 70 -2.07 5.82 -5.72
C ALA A 70 -2.05 7.35 -5.56
N ALA A 71 -2.31 8.03 -6.67
CA ALA A 71 -2.51 9.46 -6.77
C ALA A 71 -3.60 9.72 -7.82
N THR A 72 -4.14 10.93 -7.87
CA THR A 72 -5.10 11.34 -8.92
C THR A 72 -4.63 10.98 -10.34
N SER A 73 -3.33 11.11 -10.64
CA SER A 73 -2.75 10.78 -11.95
C SER A 73 -2.63 9.28 -12.24
N THR A 74 -2.61 8.42 -11.22
CA THR A 74 -2.47 6.96 -11.35
C THR A 74 -3.78 6.22 -11.05
N ALA A 75 -4.85 6.93 -10.69
CA ALA A 75 -6.13 6.35 -10.25
C ALA A 75 -6.73 5.38 -11.28
N GLY A 76 -6.70 5.72 -12.57
CA GLY A 76 -7.18 4.84 -13.64
C GLY A 76 -6.38 3.52 -13.72
N MET A 77 -5.06 3.61 -13.63
CA MET A 77 -4.16 2.44 -13.65
C MET A 77 -4.36 1.56 -12.41
N VAL A 78 -4.43 2.15 -11.21
CA VAL A 78 -4.70 1.45 -9.95
C VAL A 78 -6.01 0.66 -10.03
N ASN A 79 -7.09 1.29 -10.49
CA ASN A 79 -8.38 0.62 -10.62
C ASN A 79 -8.36 -0.47 -11.70
N GLY A 80 -7.59 -0.30 -12.78
CA GLY A 80 -7.31 -1.33 -13.76
C GLY A 80 -6.62 -2.56 -13.16
N LEU A 81 -5.55 -2.35 -12.37
CA LEU A 81 -4.82 -3.41 -11.68
C LEU A 81 -5.70 -4.18 -10.70
N ILE A 82 -6.59 -3.50 -9.98
CA ILE A 82 -7.54 -4.13 -9.06
C ILE A 82 -8.55 -4.97 -9.84
N ARG A 83 -9.13 -4.44 -10.92
CA ARG A 83 -10.07 -5.18 -11.79
C ARG A 83 -9.48 -6.46 -12.36
N MET A 84 -8.20 -6.41 -12.75
CA MET A 84 -7.47 -7.58 -13.26
C MET A 84 -6.93 -8.49 -12.16
N ARG A 85 -7.22 -8.21 -10.88
CA ARG A 85 -6.74 -8.94 -9.70
C ARG A 85 -5.22 -9.05 -9.61
N LEU A 86 -4.49 -8.06 -10.13
CA LEU A 86 -3.02 -8.07 -10.16
C LEU A 86 -2.35 -7.52 -8.90
N ILE A 87 -3.09 -6.80 -8.04
CA ILE A 87 -2.56 -6.33 -6.75
C ILE A 87 -2.46 -7.50 -5.76
N ASP A 88 -1.24 -7.78 -5.30
CA ASP A 88 -0.97 -8.84 -4.33
C ASP A 88 -1.00 -8.32 -2.89
N GLU A 89 -0.60 -7.05 -2.69
CA GLU A 89 -0.56 -6.38 -1.39
C GLU A 89 -0.88 -4.89 -1.52
N MET A 90 -1.60 -4.38 -0.53
CA MET A 90 -1.95 -2.97 -0.40
C MET A 90 -1.39 -2.44 0.92
N VAL A 91 -0.67 -1.33 0.84
CA VAL A 91 -0.20 -0.54 1.98
C VAL A 91 -1.02 0.75 2.01
N ILE A 92 -2.00 0.83 2.89
CA ILE A 92 -2.94 1.95 2.95
C ILE A 92 -2.66 2.77 4.21
N HIS A 93 -2.38 4.06 4.02
CA HIS A 93 -2.30 5.04 5.09
C HIS A 93 -3.60 5.83 5.13
N THR A 94 -4.38 5.68 6.18
CA THR A 94 -5.62 6.43 6.41
C THR A 94 -5.33 7.59 7.35
N ILE A 95 -5.43 8.82 6.85
CA ILE A 95 -5.28 10.04 7.64
C ILE A 95 -6.62 10.43 8.31
N PRO A 96 -6.60 11.08 9.48
CA PRO A 96 -7.80 11.44 10.24
C PRO A 96 -8.51 12.67 9.65
N VAL A 97 -8.83 12.63 8.36
CA VAL A 97 -9.53 13.68 7.61
C VAL A 97 -10.73 13.06 6.91
N VAL A 98 -11.87 13.74 6.93
CA VAL A 98 -13.00 13.48 6.03
C VAL A 98 -12.93 14.54 4.92
N ALA A 99 -12.78 14.13 3.66
CA ALA A 99 -12.64 15.06 2.55
C ALA A 99 -13.98 15.58 2.03
N GLY A 100 -15.04 14.76 2.12
CA GLY A 100 -16.37 15.04 1.56
C GLY A 100 -16.44 14.91 0.04
N GLY A 101 -15.31 14.72 -0.65
CA GLY A 101 -15.23 14.66 -2.10
C GLY A 101 -13.79 14.53 -2.60
N GLY A 102 -13.62 14.26 -3.90
CA GLY A 102 -12.32 14.11 -4.54
C GLY A 102 -12.22 12.84 -5.39
N CYS A 103 -11.00 12.38 -5.62
CA CYS A 103 -10.73 11.15 -6.35
C CYS A 103 -10.70 9.95 -5.39
N ARG A 104 -11.61 9.00 -5.55
CA ARG A 104 -11.65 7.79 -4.70
C ARG A 104 -10.51 6.85 -5.06
N LEU A 105 -9.94 6.18 -4.06
CA LEU A 105 -8.97 5.10 -4.30
C LEU A 105 -9.64 3.95 -5.09
N PHE A 106 -10.83 3.54 -4.64
CA PHE A 106 -11.63 2.46 -5.22
C PHE A 106 -12.84 3.03 -5.96
N HIS A 107 -12.97 2.71 -7.24
CA HIS A 107 -14.17 3.05 -8.00
C HIS A 107 -15.38 2.22 -7.56
N PRO A 108 -16.62 2.75 -7.65
CA PRO A 108 -17.82 2.03 -7.24
C PRO A 108 -18.10 0.73 -8.03
N MET A 109 -17.55 0.60 -9.24
CA MET A 109 -17.77 -0.52 -10.16
C MET A 109 -16.56 -1.46 -10.22
N LEU A 110 -15.87 -1.65 -9.09
CA LEU A 110 -14.85 -2.69 -8.97
C LEU A 110 -15.52 -4.04 -8.65
N PRO A 111 -14.97 -5.16 -9.17
CA PRO A 111 -15.43 -6.48 -8.74
C PRO A 111 -15.17 -6.68 -7.25
N GLU A 112 -16.04 -7.43 -6.59
CA GLU A 112 -15.83 -7.82 -5.20
C GLU A 112 -14.53 -8.64 -5.06
N ASP A 113 -13.80 -8.33 -3.99
CA ASP A 113 -12.54 -8.98 -3.65
C ASP A 113 -12.32 -8.94 -2.14
N THR A 114 -11.55 -9.89 -1.63
CA THR A 114 -11.25 -9.98 -0.20
C THR A 114 -9.74 -10.05 0.01
N PHE A 115 -9.25 -9.20 0.91
CA PHE A 115 -7.86 -9.19 1.34
C PHE A 115 -7.78 -9.47 2.84
N GLU A 116 -6.74 -10.16 3.26
CA GLU A 116 -6.43 -10.41 4.67
C GLU A 116 -5.61 -9.23 5.22
N CYS A 117 -6.01 -8.69 6.36
CA CYS A 117 -5.20 -7.73 7.10
C CYS A 117 -3.99 -8.44 7.71
N ARG A 118 -2.78 -8.01 7.35
CA ARG A 118 -1.52 -8.62 7.79
C ARG A 118 -0.83 -7.83 8.90
N SER A 119 -0.99 -6.50 8.92
CA SER A 119 -0.48 -5.66 10.00
C SER A 119 -1.19 -4.31 10.02
N VAL A 120 -1.26 -3.72 11.21
CA VAL A 120 -1.74 -2.35 11.43
C VAL A 120 -0.71 -1.62 12.30
N ARG A 121 -0.49 -0.34 12.01
CA ARG A 121 0.33 0.57 12.82
C ARG A 121 -0.36 1.92 12.93
N MET A 122 -0.42 2.46 14.13
CA MET A 122 -0.88 3.83 14.36
C MET A 122 0.33 4.76 14.54
N TYR A 123 0.30 5.92 13.90
CA TYR A 123 1.29 6.98 14.07
C TYR A 123 0.80 8.02 15.08
N LYS A 124 1.74 8.80 15.64
CA LYS A 124 1.44 9.85 16.64
C LYS A 124 0.51 10.96 16.11
N ASP A 125 0.48 11.16 14.80
CA ASP A 125 -0.38 12.14 14.14
C ASP A 125 -1.81 11.62 13.87
N GLY A 126 -2.15 10.43 14.37
CA GLY A 126 -3.45 9.80 14.17
C GLY A 126 -3.59 9.05 12.85
N THR A 127 -2.57 9.03 11.98
CA THR A 127 -2.58 8.21 10.77
C THR A 127 -2.56 6.74 11.13
N VAL A 128 -3.40 5.94 10.47
CA VAL A 128 -3.40 4.48 10.57
C VAL A 128 -2.81 3.90 9.29
N ARG A 129 -1.78 3.08 9.41
CA ARG A 129 -1.25 2.28 8.30
C ARG A 129 -1.71 0.84 8.43
N ALA A 130 -2.43 0.36 7.43
CA ALA A 130 -2.81 -1.04 7.32
C ALA A 130 -2.12 -1.68 6.11
N VAL A 131 -1.69 -2.93 6.26
CA VAL A 131 -1.17 -3.76 5.17
C VAL A 131 -2.13 -4.90 4.94
N TYR A 132 -2.66 -4.97 3.74
CA TYR A 132 -3.58 -6.02 3.31
C TYR A 132 -2.90 -6.86 2.24
N GLY A 133 -3.09 -8.17 2.24
CA GLY A 133 -2.64 -9.00 1.13
C GLY A 133 -3.62 -10.12 0.82
N ARG A 134 -3.53 -10.67 -0.39
CA ARG A 134 -4.44 -11.75 -0.80
C ARG A 134 -4.25 -12.98 0.07
N GLY A 135 -5.35 -13.46 0.65
CA GLY A 135 -5.46 -14.81 1.21
C GLY A 135 -5.36 -15.84 0.09
N GLY A 136 -4.68 -16.96 0.35
CA GLY A 136 -4.68 -18.11 -0.59
C GLY A 136 -4.08 -17.93 -2.00
N ASN A 137 -3.41 -16.83 -2.35
CA ASN A 137 -2.90 -16.65 -3.72
C ASN A 137 -1.88 -17.76 -4.14
N PRO A 138 -2.04 -18.46 -5.28
CA PRO A 138 -1.06 -19.43 -5.80
C PRO A 138 0.32 -18.83 -6.09
N ARG A 139 0.44 -17.49 -6.17
CA ARG A 139 1.75 -16.79 -6.24
C ARG A 139 2.47 -16.71 -4.89
N LYS A 140 1.96 -17.35 -3.83
CA LYS A 140 2.61 -17.47 -2.53
C LYS A 140 3.93 -18.23 -2.65
N THR A 141 5.02 -17.49 -2.63
CA THR A 141 6.29 -18.00 -2.13
C THR A 141 6.97 -16.93 -1.27
N GLY A 142 6.89 -17.16 0.04
CA GLY A 142 8.08 -17.21 0.89
C GLY A 142 8.84 -15.94 1.28
N VAL A 143 8.43 -14.71 0.94
CA VAL A 143 9.09 -13.53 1.54
C VAL A 143 8.09 -12.39 1.76
N SER A 144 7.80 -12.11 3.03
CA SER A 144 7.18 -10.84 3.42
C SER A 144 8.11 -9.71 2.97
N VAL A 145 7.60 -8.72 2.26
CA VAL A 145 8.37 -7.53 1.84
C VAL A 145 8.92 -6.79 3.07
N PHE A 146 8.32 -6.98 4.26
CA PHE A 146 8.94 -6.58 5.53
C PHE A 146 10.33 -7.21 5.73
N ALA A 147 10.52 -8.49 5.44
CA ALA A 147 11.83 -9.14 5.56
C ALA A 147 12.84 -8.63 4.50
N TYR A 148 12.40 -8.18 3.32
CA TYR A 148 13.33 -7.71 2.28
C TYR A 148 13.67 -6.22 2.39
N VAL A 149 12.67 -5.37 2.62
CA VAL A 149 12.83 -3.91 2.77
C VAL A 149 13.31 -3.53 4.17
N PHE A 150 12.93 -4.27 5.22
CA PHE A 150 13.39 -4.01 6.59
C PHE A 150 14.44 -5.01 7.10
N GLY A 151 14.46 -6.26 6.64
CA GLY A 151 15.35 -7.29 7.20
C GLY A 151 16.84 -7.15 6.85
N ARG A 152 17.22 -6.38 5.81
CA ARG A 152 18.63 -6.10 5.49
C ARG A 152 19.18 -4.81 6.12
N LEU A 153 18.33 -3.96 6.71
CA LEU A 153 18.75 -2.69 7.33
C LEU A 153 18.55 -2.63 8.86
N PHE A 154 17.73 -3.50 9.46
CA PHE A 154 17.39 -3.40 10.89
C PHE A 154 18.20 -4.26 11.86
N ARG A 155 19.33 -4.85 11.44
CA ARG A 155 20.24 -5.50 12.41
C ARG A 155 21.33 -4.58 12.96
N VAL A 156 21.47 -3.34 12.46
CA VAL A 156 22.63 -2.50 12.82
C VAL A 156 22.29 -1.16 13.50
N LEU A 157 21.08 -0.60 13.42
CA LEU A 157 20.89 0.80 13.86
C LEU A 157 19.69 1.19 14.73
N ILE A 158 18.86 0.27 15.23
CA ILE A 158 17.94 0.60 16.35
C ILE A 158 17.97 -0.54 17.38
N PRO A 159 18.46 -0.31 18.61
CA PRO A 159 18.45 -1.32 19.66
C PRO A 159 17.00 -1.59 20.09
N ASN A 160 16.69 -2.87 20.31
CA ASN A 160 15.53 -3.40 21.02
C ASN A 160 14.60 -2.35 21.65
N ARG A 161 13.46 -2.08 21.03
CA ARG A 161 12.30 -1.56 21.76
C ARG A 161 11.12 -2.46 21.48
N LYS A 162 10.63 -3.06 22.56
CA LYS A 162 9.62 -4.11 22.64
C LYS A 162 8.46 -3.82 21.70
N GLU A 163 8.01 -4.85 21.00
CA GLU A 163 6.67 -4.92 20.42
C GLU A 163 5.67 -4.78 21.56
N GLU A 164 5.26 -3.55 21.88
CA GLU A 164 4.05 -3.31 22.64
C GLU A 164 2.90 -3.27 21.63
N GLU A 165 2.07 -4.31 21.66
CA GLU A 165 0.70 -4.27 21.15
C GLU A 165 -0.02 -3.11 21.84
N ILE A 166 -0.10 -1.96 21.16
CA ILE A 166 -0.97 -0.87 21.60
C ILE A 166 -2.36 -1.17 21.05
N TYR A 167 -3.08 -2.07 21.72
CA TYR A 167 -4.54 -2.03 21.74
C TYR A 167 -4.94 -1.02 22.81
N PRO A 168 -5.63 0.08 22.50
CA PRO A 168 -6.28 0.89 23.52
C PRO A 168 -7.32 0.01 24.23
N SER A 169 -7.16 -0.18 25.54
CA SER A 169 -8.02 -0.99 26.40
C SER A 169 -9.44 -0.41 26.62
N GLU A 170 -9.94 0.43 25.72
CA GLU A 170 -11.13 1.27 25.95
C GLU A 170 -12.33 0.96 25.04
N TYR A 171 -12.33 -0.17 24.32
CA TYR A 171 -13.53 -0.66 23.63
C TYR A 171 -13.93 -2.05 24.13
N LYS A 172 -14.25 -2.13 25.42
CA LYS A 172 -15.21 -3.12 25.93
C LYS A 172 -16.50 -2.36 26.22
N LEU A 173 -17.47 -2.49 25.31
CA LEU A 173 -18.87 -2.25 25.62
C LEU A 173 -19.40 -3.42 26.44
#